data_AF-A0A0C2NPK3-F1
#
_entry.id   AF-A0A0C2NPK3-F1
#
_cell.length_a   1.000
_cell.length_b   1.000
_cell.length_c   1.000
_cell.angle_alpha   90.00
_cell.angle_beta   90.00
_cell.angle_gamma   90.00
#
_symmetry.space_group_name_H-M   'P 1'
#
loop_
_entity.id
_entity.type
_entity.pdbx_description
1 polymer ?
#
loop_
_entity_poly.entity_id
_entity_poly.type
_entity_poly.pdbx_seq_one_letter_code
_entity_poly.pdbx_strand_id
1 'polypeptide(L)'
;MEKLRDQINDLKLNLSQIESEEYKKYFSSIVSILETMDNKIEELTVNQETIEENIRFMDDDLSGLQDELFEEVSIDELSELEDEYVEATCCHCGNTVFAEQSTLKNNNEIPCPYCNKNIKG
;
A
#
# COMPACT_ATOMS: atom_id res chain seq x y z
N MET A 1 7.84 21.78 18.38
CA MET A 1 7.20 21.67 19.70
C MET A 1 7.87 22.55 20.75
N GLU A 2 9.20 22.51 20.89
CA GLU A 2 9.96 23.34 21.86
C GLU A 2 9.58 24.83 21.85
N LYS A 3 9.54 25.47 20.68
CA LYS A 3 9.13 26.88 20.54
C LYS A 3 7.70 27.18 21.05
N LEU A 4 6.75 26.27 20.87
CA LEU A 4 5.36 26.46 21.34
C LEU A 4 5.31 26.37 22.87
N ARG A 5 6.05 25.41 23.44
CA ARG A 5 6.20 25.24 24.88
C ARG A 5 6.85 26.46 25.53
N ASP A 6 7.88 27.03 24.90
CA ASP A 6 8.52 28.27 25.36
C ASP A 6 7.53 29.45 25.37
N GLN A 7 6.73 29.59 24.31
CA GLN A 7 5.71 30.63 24.24
C GLN A 7 4.62 30.48 25.32
N ILE A 8 4.21 29.24 25.63
CA ILE A 8 3.26 28.96 26.72
C ILE A 8 3.87 29.30 28.08
N ASN A 9 5.15 28.97 28.29
CA ASN A 9 5.87 29.28 29.52
C ASN A 9 6.04 30.80 29.72
N ASP A 10 6.42 31.53 28.67
CA ASP A 10 6.51 32.99 28.69
C ASP A 10 5.14 33.63 29.00
N LEU A 11 4.07 33.12 28.41
CA LEU A 11 2.71 33.56 28.71
C LEU A 11 2.38 33.35 30.19
N LYS A 12 2.71 32.18 30.75
CA LYS A 12 2.49 31.84 32.17
C LYS A 12 3.24 32.78 33.11
N LEU A 13 4.49 33.12 32.79
CA LEU A 13 5.30 34.08 33.54
C LEU A 13 4.67 35.47 33.54
N ASN A 14 4.25 35.96 32.37
CA ASN A 14 3.61 37.27 32.26
C ASN A 14 2.28 37.33 33.04
N LEU A 15 1.48 36.27 32.99
CA LEU A 15 0.20 36.19 33.69
C LEU A 15 0.36 36.15 35.22
N SER A 16 1.49 35.65 35.73
CA SER A 16 1.75 35.61 37.18
C SER A 16 1.85 37.01 37.82
N GLN A 17 2.09 38.05 37.01
CA GLN A 17 2.21 39.44 37.44
C GLN A 17 0.86 40.17 37.56
N ILE A 18 -0.25 39.54 37.15
CA ILE A 18 -1.59 40.15 37.21
C ILE A 18 -2.07 40.20 38.66
N GLU A 19 -2.46 41.37 39.16
CA GLU A 19 -2.96 41.50 40.55
C GLU A 19 -4.41 41.03 40.71
N SER A 20 -5.24 41.13 39.67
CA SER A 20 -6.64 40.71 39.71
C SER A 20 -6.79 39.18 39.73
N GLU A 21 -7.34 38.67 40.83
CA GLU A 21 -7.61 37.24 41.01
C GLU A 21 -8.64 36.68 40.02
N GLU A 22 -9.60 37.49 39.58
CA GLU A 22 -10.59 37.08 38.57
C GLU A 22 -9.92 36.82 37.22
N TYR A 23 -9.08 37.75 36.75
CA TYR A 23 -8.35 37.58 35.49
C TYR A 23 -7.33 36.44 35.58
N LYS A 24 -6.60 36.33 36.70
CA LYS A 24 -5.70 35.18 36.95
C LYS A 24 -6.41 33.85 36.77
N LYS A 25 -7.62 33.70 37.31
CA LYS A 25 -8.41 32.47 37.19
C LYS A 25 -8.72 32.16 35.72
N TYR A 26 -9.25 33.12 34.98
CA TYR A 26 -9.59 32.91 33.56
C TYR A 26 -8.37 32.57 32.72
N PHE A 27 -7.29 33.32 32.86
CA PHE A 27 -6.08 33.08 32.08
C PHE A 27 -5.37 31.78 32.47
N SER A 28 -5.43 31.38 33.74
CA SER A 28 -4.92 30.06 34.17
C SER A 28 -5.67 28.92 33.50
N SER A 29 -7.00 29.02 33.37
CA SER A 29 -7.80 28.05 32.62
C SER A 29 -7.42 28.00 31.14
N ILE A 30 -7.15 29.16 30.51
CA ILE A 30 -6.71 29.22 29.11
C ILE A 30 -5.33 28.57 28.94
N VAL A 31 -4.36 28.89 29.81
CA VAL A 31 -3.02 28.28 29.77
C VAL A 31 -3.10 26.77 29.93
N SER A 32 -3.94 26.26 30.84
CA SER A 32 -4.12 24.83 31.02
C SER A 32 -4.67 24.13 29.77
N ILE A 33 -5.59 24.78 29.05
CA ILE A 33 -6.09 24.27 27.76
C ILE A 33 -4.96 24.25 26.72
N LEU A 34 -4.15 25.32 26.65
CA LEU A 34 -3.01 25.39 25.72
C LEU A 34 -1.95 24.33 26.02
N GLU A 35 -1.61 24.10 27.29
CA GLU A 35 -0.70 23.02 27.72
C GLU A 35 -1.25 21.64 27.33
N THR A 36 -2.56 21.43 27.51
CA THR A 36 -3.23 20.18 27.09
C THR A 36 -3.17 20.00 25.57
N MET A 37 -3.33 21.09 24.81
CA MET A 37 -3.21 21.06 23.35
C MET A 37 -1.77 20.77 22.90
N ASP A 38 -0.76 21.38 23.52
CA ASP A 38 0.66 21.13 23.24
C ASP A 38 0.98 19.63 23.37
N ASN A 39 0.58 19.03 24.49
CA ASN A 39 0.79 17.60 24.74
C ASN A 39 0.10 16.70 23.70
N LYS A 40 -1.16 17.03 23.33
CA LYS A 40 -1.88 16.26 22.30
C LYS A 40 -1.27 16.40 20.92
N ILE A 41 -0.73 17.56 20.58
CA ILE A 41 -0.04 17.77 19.29
C ILE A 41 1.26 16.97 19.27
N GLU A 42 2.00 16.90 20.39
CA GLU A 42 3.20 16.07 20.51
C GLU A 42 2.86 14.58 20.33
N GLU A 43 1.80 14.10 20.98
CA GLU A 43 1.29 12.73 20.79
C GLU A 43 0.91 12.45 19.33
N LEU A 44 0.18 13.38 18.68
CA LEU A 44 -0.17 13.25 17.27
C LEU A 44 1.06 13.21 16.36
N THR A 45 2.10 13.99 16.67
CA THR A 45 3.34 14.02 15.89
C THR A 45 4.05 12.66 15.95
N VAL A 46 4.18 12.08 17.15
CA VAL A 46 4.77 10.74 17.33
C VAL A 46 3.96 9.67 16.60
N ASN A 47 2.63 9.73 16.69
CA ASN A 47 1.76 8.80 15.98
C ASN A 47 1.90 8.94 14.45
N GLN A 48 2.04 10.17 13.94
CA GLN A 48 2.26 10.41 12.52
C GLN A 48 3.60 9.84 12.05
N GLU A 49 4.68 10.07 12.80
CA GLU A 49 6.01 9.50 12.50
C GLU A 49 5.94 7.97 12.42
N THR A 50 5.23 7.34 13.37
CA THR A 50 5.01 5.89 13.39
C THR A 50 4.24 5.41 12.14
N ILE A 51 3.22 6.16 11.71
CA ILE A 51 2.47 5.83 10.50
C ILE A 51 3.34 5.96 9.25
N GLU A 52 4.16 7.01 9.16
CA GLU A 52 5.08 7.22 8.04
C GLU A 52 6.10 6.08 7.94
N GLU A 53 6.64 5.60 9.06
CA GLU A 53 7.52 4.42 9.10
C GLU A 53 6.81 3.16 8.62
N ASN A 54 5.60 2.89 9.11
CA ASN A 54 4.81 1.75 8.67
C ASN A 54 4.50 1.78 7.16
N ILE A 55 4.19 2.97 6.61
CA ILE A 55 3.96 3.13 5.18
C ILE A 55 5.22 2.83 4.38
N ARG A 56 6.41 3.26 4.86
CA ARG A 56 7.68 2.93 4.20
C ARG A 56 7.94 1.43 4.18
N PHE A 57 7.71 0.73 5.31
CA PHE A 57 7.84 -0.73 5.33
C PHE A 57 6.88 -1.42 4.36
N MET A 58 5.63 -0.94 4.27
CA MET A 58 4.67 -1.46 3.28
C MET A 58 5.12 -1.20 1.83
N ASP A 59 5.69 -0.04 1.55
CA ASP A 59 6.21 0.31 0.22
C ASP A 59 7.41 -0.57 -0.16
N ASP A 60 8.31 -0.81 0.79
CA ASP A 60 9.45 -1.73 0.61
C ASP A 60 8.97 -3.17 0.36
N ASP A 61 8.00 -3.67 1.14
CA ASP A 61 7.41 -5.01 0.96
C ASP A 61 6.72 -5.13 -0.41
N LEU A 62 5.96 -4.11 -0.83
CA LEU A 62 5.29 -4.10 -2.13
C LEU A 62 6.28 -4.01 -3.30
N SER A 63 7.39 -3.30 -3.11
CA SER A 63 8.47 -3.25 -4.10
C SER A 63 9.13 -4.62 -4.23
N GLY A 64 9.44 -5.28 -3.11
CA GLY A 64 9.97 -6.64 -3.11
C GLY A 64 9.04 -7.66 -3.77
N LEU A 65 7.73 -7.56 -3.56
CA LEU A 65 6.74 -8.40 -4.26
C LEU A 65 6.66 -8.10 -5.76
N GLN A 66 6.78 -6.83 -6.16
CA GLN A 66 6.82 -6.47 -7.57
C GLN A 66 8.06 -7.04 -8.24
N ASP A 67 9.22 -6.92 -7.59
CA ASP A 67 10.45 -7.51 -8.09
C ASP A 67 10.27 -9.03 -8.19
N GLU A 68 9.76 -9.74 -7.17
CA GLU A 68 9.56 -11.20 -7.28
C GLU A 68 8.53 -11.64 -8.35
N LEU A 69 7.47 -10.86 -8.57
CA LEU A 69 6.42 -11.18 -9.55
C LEU A 69 6.76 -10.76 -10.98
N PHE A 70 7.59 -9.74 -11.15
CA PHE A 70 7.89 -9.12 -12.45
C PHE A 70 9.39 -9.15 -12.82
N GLU A 71 10.29 -9.58 -11.94
CA GLU A 71 11.61 -10.06 -12.32
C GLU A 71 11.44 -11.39 -13.08
N GLU A 72 12.09 -11.45 -14.23
CA GLU A 72 12.22 -12.62 -15.14
C GLU A 72 11.14 -12.85 -16.20
N VAL A 73 10.36 -11.84 -16.60
CA VAL A 73 9.85 -11.85 -17.98
C VAL A 73 9.82 -10.43 -18.54
N SER A 74 10.80 -10.09 -19.37
CA SER A 74 10.76 -8.86 -20.16
C SER A 74 9.48 -8.82 -21.02
N ILE A 75 8.99 -7.63 -21.37
CA ILE A 75 7.87 -7.48 -22.31
C ILE A 75 8.15 -8.21 -23.62
N ASP A 76 9.43 -8.27 -24.02
CA ASP A 76 9.88 -9.02 -25.17
C ASP A 76 9.74 -10.55 -24.96
N GLU A 77 10.14 -11.10 -23.81
CA GLU A 77 9.92 -12.52 -23.45
C GLU A 77 8.43 -12.89 -23.26
N LEU A 78 7.61 -11.97 -22.74
CA LEU A 78 6.15 -12.11 -22.65
C LEU A 78 5.50 -12.15 -24.04
N SER A 79 6.02 -11.37 -24.98
CA SER A 79 5.55 -11.36 -26.37
C SER A 79 5.94 -12.65 -27.10
N GLU A 80 7.13 -13.21 -26.82
CA GLU A 80 7.55 -14.51 -27.34
C GLU A 80 6.66 -15.65 -26.81
N LEU A 81 6.23 -15.61 -25.53
CA LEU A 81 5.26 -16.56 -24.98
C LEU A 81 3.90 -16.49 -25.68
N GLU A 82 3.44 -15.31 -26.11
CA GLU A 82 2.16 -15.18 -26.83
C GLU A 82 2.20 -15.87 -28.21
N ASP A 83 3.37 -15.88 -28.88
CA ASP A 83 3.57 -16.59 -30.16
C ASP A 83 3.68 -18.12 -30.00
N GLU A 84 3.98 -18.62 -28.79
CA GLU A 84 4.08 -20.06 -28.51
C GLU A 84 2.73 -20.75 -28.30
N TYR A 85 1.70 -20.02 -27.87
CA TYR A 85 0.36 -20.57 -27.58
C TYR A 85 -0.65 -20.17 -28.65
N VAL A 86 -1.50 -21.11 -29.07
CA VAL A 86 -2.56 -20.86 -30.06
C VAL A 86 -3.93 -21.26 -29.53
N GLU A 87 -4.95 -20.53 -29.99
CA GLU A 87 -6.34 -20.89 -29.78
C GLU A 87 -6.74 -22.05 -30.71
N ALA A 88 -7.22 -23.14 -30.14
CA ALA A 88 -7.78 -24.27 -30.89
C ALA A 88 -9.18 -24.59 -30.39
N THR A 89 -10.09 -24.91 -31.30
CA THR A 89 -11.45 -25.33 -30.95
C THR A 89 -11.52 -26.86 -30.89
N CYS A 90 -11.99 -27.42 -29.79
CA CYS A 90 -12.18 -28.86 -29.68
C CYS A 90 -13.31 -29.34 -30.61
N CYS A 91 -12.99 -30.29 -31.50
CA CYS A 91 -13.96 -30.86 -32.46
C CYS A 91 -15.10 -31.67 -31.81
N HIS A 92 -14.99 -32.03 -30.52
CA HIS A 92 -15.97 -32.84 -29.81
C HIS A 92 -16.96 -32.06 -28.95
N CYS A 93 -16.52 -30.95 -28.32
CA CYS A 93 -17.36 -30.17 -27.42
C CYS A 93 -17.53 -28.70 -27.86
N GLY A 94 -16.78 -28.25 -28.86
CA GLY A 94 -16.87 -26.88 -29.38
C GLY A 94 -16.24 -25.81 -28.49
N ASN A 95 -15.70 -26.18 -27.32
CA ASN A 95 -15.01 -25.23 -26.46
C ASN A 95 -13.63 -24.87 -27.03
N THR A 96 -13.27 -23.60 -26.91
CA THR A 96 -11.94 -23.07 -27.13
C THR A 96 -10.97 -23.60 -26.07
N VAL A 97 -9.78 -24.01 -26.49
CA VAL A 97 -8.65 -24.38 -25.66
C VAL A 97 -7.41 -23.61 -26.11
N PHE A 98 -6.55 -23.25 -25.17
CA PHE A 98 -5.25 -22.66 -25.44
C PHE A 98 -4.18 -23.75 -25.28
N ALA A 99 -3.37 -23.96 -26.31
CA ALA A 99 -2.33 -24.99 -26.30
C ALA A 99 -1.08 -24.51 -27.04
N GLU A 100 0.08 -25.02 -26.63
CA GLU A 100 1.35 -24.75 -27.30
C GLU A 100 1.33 -25.21 -28.76
N GLN A 101 1.79 -24.35 -29.66
CA GLN A 101 1.82 -24.57 -31.09
C GLN A 101 2.67 -25.80 -31.47
N SER A 102 3.76 -26.03 -30.73
CA SER A 102 4.65 -27.18 -30.86
C SER A 102 3.93 -28.50 -30.54
N THR A 103 3.19 -28.53 -29.42
CA THR A 103 2.41 -29.68 -28.96
C THR A 103 1.29 -30.03 -29.95
N LEU A 104 0.64 -29.02 -30.54
CA LEU A 104 -0.30 -29.22 -31.63
C LEU A 104 0.38 -29.76 -32.90
N LYS A 105 1.53 -29.23 -33.32
CA LYS A 105 2.22 -29.68 -34.55
C LYS A 105 2.79 -31.10 -34.45
N ASN A 106 3.24 -31.53 -33.26
CA ASN A 106 3.98 -32.78 -33.06
C ASN A 106 3.13 -34.05 -32.89
N ASN A 107 1.87 -34.03 -33.31
CA ASN A 107 0.99 -35.22 -33.41
C ASN A 107 0.73 -35.93 -32.07
N ASN A 108 0.86 -35.23 -30.94
CA ASN A 108 0.52 -35.77 -29.61
C ASN A 108 -1.00 -35.77 -29.40
N GLU A 109 -1.50 -36.76 -28.68
CA GLU A 109 -2.88 -36.76 -28.18
C GLU A 109 -3.02 -35.66 -27.13
N ILE A 110 -3.74 -34.57 -27.46
CA ILE A 110 -3.97 -33.47 -26.53
C ILE A 110 -5.38 -33.62 -25.96
N PRO A 111 -5.54 -34.10 -24.72
CA PRO A 111 -6.86 -34.24 -24.12
C PRO A 111 -7.48 -32.86 -23.88
N CYS A 112 -8.72 -32.68 -24.29
CA CYS A 112 -9.49 -31.48 -24.02
C CYS A 112 -9.80 -31.38 -22.51
N PRO A 113 -9.50 -30.26 -21.82
CA PRO A 113 -9.80 -30.09 -20.40
C PRO A 113 -11.30 -30.10 -20.08
N TYR A 114 -12.16 -29.91 -21.08
CA TYR A 114 -13.62 -29.85 -20.91
C TYR A 114 -14.33 -31.19 -21.16
N CYS A 115 -13.84 -32.02 -22.09
CA CYS A 115 -14.51 -33.27 -22.46
C CYS A 115 -13.60 -34.50 -22.43
N ASN A 116 -12.32 -34.31 -22.11
CA ASN A 116 -11.27 -35.32 -21.99
C ASN A 116 -11.02 -36.16 -23.26
N LYS A 117 -11.57 -35.76 -24.40
CA LYS A 117 -11.29 -36.35 -25.73
C LYS A 117 -10.20 -35.57 -26.42
N ASN A 118 -9.50 -36.22 -27.36
CA ASN A 118 -8.43 -35.57 -28.12
C ASN A 118 -8.96 -34.34 -28.87
N ILE A 119 -8.28 -33.20 -28.72
CA ILE A 119 -8.64 -31.95 -29.38
C ILE A 119 -8.50 -32.07 -30.90
N LYS A 120 -7.57 -32.91 -31.37
CA LYS A 120 -7.45 -33.33 -32.76
C LYS A 120 -8.23 -34.63 -32.96
N GLY A 121 -9.19 -34.60 -33.88
CA GLY A 121 -9.92 -35.76 -34.38
C GLY A 121 -9.39 -36.20 -35.73
#